data_AF-A0A6V7IBT6-F1
#
_entry.id   AF-A0A6V7IBT6-F1
#
_cell.length_a   1.000
_cell.length_b   1.000
_cell.length_c   1.000
_cell.angle_alpha   90.00
_cell.angle_beta   90.00
_cell.angle_gamma   90.00
#
_symmetry.space_group_name_H-M   'P 1'
#
loop_
_entity.id
_entity.type
_entity.pdbx_description
1 polymer ?
#
loop_
_entity_poly.entity_id
_entity_poly.type
_entity_poly.pdbx_seq_one_letter_code
_entity_poly.pdbx_strand_id
1 'polypeptide(L)' 'AWVLDLQERITFMSEWNEKGIPSAFWISGFFFPQAFLTATLQNFARKNSLAVDTLEFSYE' A
#
# COMPACT_ATOMS: atom_id res chain seq x y z
N ALA A 1 -22.99 2.23 -4.23
CA ALA A 1 -23.56 2.52 -2.89
C ALA A 1 -22.44 2.37 -1.85
N TRP A 2 -22.32 3.28 -0.88
CA TRP A 2 -21.17 3.32 0.06
C TRP A 2 -20.96 2.05 0.88
N VAL A 3 -22.03 1.30 1.17
CA VAL A 3 -21.94 0.00 1.87
C VAL A 3 -21.18 -1.03 1.05
N LEU A 4 -21.40 -1.07 -0.27
CA LEU A 4 -20.73 -2.03 -1.15
C LEU A 4 -19.24 -1.71 -1.27
N ASP A 5 -18.87 -0.44 -1.41
CA ASP A 5 -17.47 0.00 -1.41
C ASP A 5 -16.76 -0.34 -0.09
N LEU A 6 -17.44 -0.15 1.06
CA LEU A 6 -16.92 -0.58 2.35
C LEU A 6 -16.71 -2.10 2.41
N GLN A 7 -17.66 -2.89 1.91
CA GLN A 7 -17.55 -4.35 1.88
C GLN A 7 -16.38 -4.80 0.99
N GLU A 8 -16.15 -4.15 -0.15
CA GLU A 8 -15.01 -4.41 -1.02
C GLU A 8 -13.68 -4.09 -0.33
N ARG A 9 -13.59 -2.96 0.38
CA ARG A 9 -12.38 -2.59 1.16
C ARG A 9 -12.07 -3.60 2.26
N ILE A 10 -13.09 -4.04 3.00
CA ILE A 10 -12.93 -5.06 4.04
C ILE A 10 -12.45 -6.37 3.41
N THR A 11 -13.06 -6.77 2.30
CA THR A 11 -12.67 -8.01 1.57
C THR A 11 -11.21 -7.94 1.14
N PHE A 12 -10.78 -6.84 0.54
CA PHE A 12 -9.37 -6.65 0.14
C PHE A 12 -8.39 -6.78 1.32
N MET A 13 -8.70 -6.16 2.48
CA MET A 13 -7.84 -6.25 3.66
C MET A 13 -7.82 -7.66 4.27
N SER A 14 -8.98 -8.34 4.33
CA SER A 14 -9.07 -9.72 4.81
C SER A 14 -8.28 -10.68 3.93
N GLU A 15 -8.40 -10.56 2.60
CA GLU A 15 -7.64 -11.38 1.67
C GLU A 15 -6.13 -11.16 1.77
N TRP A 16 -5.69 -9.90 1.94
CA TRP A 16 -4.28 -9.61 2.20
C TRP A 16 -3.81 -10.30 3.49
N ASN A 17 -4.58 -10.24 4.58
CA ASN A 17 -4.23 -10.90 5.83
C ASN A 17 -4.16 -12.44 5.71
N GLU A 18 -5.11 -13.06 5.00
CA GLU A 18 -5.21 -14.52 4.89
C GLU A 18 -4.27 -15.14 3.84
N LYS A 19 -4.09 -14.46 2.70
CA LYS A 19 -3.36 -14.98 1.53
C LYS A 19 -1.96 -14.37 1.38
N GLY A 20 -1.64 -13.35 2.17
CA GLY A 20 -0.37 -12.61 2.08
C GLY A 20 -0.42 -11.47 1.06
N ILE A 21 0.76 -10.93 0.74
CA ILE A 21 0.90 -9.72 -0.09
C ILE A 21 0.27 -9.93 -1.47
N PRO A 22 -0.70 -9.08 -1.89
CA PRO A 22 -1.32 -9.19 -3.20
C PRO A 22 -0.34 -8.80 -4.31
N SER A 23 -0.60 -9.26 -5.54
CA SER A 23 0.18 -8.88 -6.73
C SER A 23 0.01 -7.40 -7.11
N ALA A 24 -1.12 -6.80 -6.74
CA ALA A 24 -1.41 -5.38 -6.92
C ALA A 24 -2.21 -4.86 -5.73
N PHE A 25 -1.88 -3.64 -5.28
CA PHE A 25 -2.60 -2.97 -4.20
C PHE A 25 -3.69 -2.06 -4.76
N TRP A 26 -4.90 -2.14 -4.22
CA TRP A 26 -5.98 -1.20 -4.53
C TRP A 26 -5.76 0.12 -3.77
N ILE A 27 -4.95 1.01 -4.35
CA ILE A 27 -4.48 2.24 -3.67
C ILE A 27 -5.64 3.14 -3.22
N SER A 28 -6.70 3.30 -4.02
CA SER A 28 -7.88 4.08 -3.63
C SER A 28 -8.78 3.38 -2.58
N GLY A 29 -8.51 2.11 -2.29
CA GLY A 29 -9.12 1.32 -1.22
C GLY A 29 -8.62 1.70 0.17
N PHE A 30 -7.47 2.37 0.29
CA PHE A 30 -6.94 2.84 1.57
C PHE A 30 -7.60 4.14 2.04
N PHE A 31 -7.81 4.26 3.35
CA PHE A 31 -8.24 5.53 3.96
C PHE A 31 -7.17 6.62 3.85
N PHE A 32 -5.88 6.24 4.00
CA PHE A 32 -4.75 7.17 3.91
C PHE A 32 -3.61 6.59 3.04
N PRO A 33 -3.70 6.70 1.71
CA PRO A 33 -2.73 6.11 0.78
C PRO A 33 -1.28 6.61 0.97
N GLN A 34 -1.12 7.86 1.40
CA GLN A 34 0.21 8.47 1.59
C GLN A 34 1.07 7.72 2.62
N ALA A 35 0.45 7.21 3.70
CA ALA A 35 1.16 6.42 4.70
C ALA A 35 1.68 5.10 4.11
N PHE A 36 0.90 4.45 3.24
CA PHE A 36 1.30 3.24 2.56
C PHE A 36 2.49 3.47 1.61
N LEU A 37 2.44 4.56 0.83
CA LEU A 37 3.53 4.95 -0.07
C LEU A 37 4.80 5.29 0.72
N THR A 38 4.67 6.02 1.83
CA THR A 38 5.80 6.33 2.73
C THR A 38 6.40 5.06 3.33
N ALA A 39 5.57 4.14 3.81
CA ALA A 39 6.03 2.86 4.34
C ALA A 39 6.74 2.02 3.27
N THR A 40 6.27 2.07 2.02
CA THR A 40 6.91 1.42 0.88
C THR A 40 8.32 1.96 0.63
N LEU A 41 8.48 3.29 0.58
CA LEU A 41 9.80 3.93 0.44
C LEU A 41 10.72 3.56 1.61
N GLN A 42 10.21 3.60 2.85
CA GLN A 42 11.00 3.23 4.02
C GLN A 42 11.45 1.76 3.99
N ASN A 43 10.58 0.84 3.56
CA ASN A 43 10.92 -0.58 3.44
C ASN A 43 12.00 -0.80 2.37
N PHE A 44 11.89 -0.09 1.24
CA PHE A 44 12.92 -0.11 0.20
C PHE A 44 14.25 0.48 0.71
N ALA A 45 14.22 1.63 1.38
CA ALA A 45 15.40 2.28 1.97
C ALA A 45 16.15 1.34 2.92
N ARG A 46 15.43 0.73 3.87
CA ARG A 46 15.99 -0.22 4.85
C ARG A 46 16.60 -1.44 4.18
N LYS A 47 15.93 -2.00 3.18
CA LYS A 47 16.42 -3.18 2.45
C LYS A 47 17.74 -2.90 1.71
N ASN A 48 17.95 -1.66 1.24
CA ASN A 48 19.11 -1.27 0.46
C ASN A 48 20.14 -0.42 1.23
N SER A 49 19.94 -0.22 2.55
CA SER A 49 20.78 0.67 3.37
C SER A 49 20.92 2.09 2.81
N LEU A 50 19.84 2.62 2.22
CA LEU A 50 19.75 3.98 1.70
C LEU A 50 19.04 4.89 2.71
N ALA A 51 19.27 6.20 2.62
CA ALA A 51 18.49 7.17 3.37
C ALA A 51 17.14 7.40 2.67
N VAL A 52 16.04 7.51 3.42
CA VAL A 52 14.69 7.57 2.84
C VAL A 52 14.42 8.86 2.07
N ASP A 53 15.09 9.95 2.45
CA ASP A 53 15.06 11.27 1.82
C ASP A 53 15.74 11.32 0.45
N THR A 54 16.51 10.28 0.08
CA THR A 54 17.12 10.16 -1.25
C THR A 54 16.26 9.37 -2.23
N LEU A 55 15.03 9.01 -1.87
CA LEU A 55 14.15 8.16 -2.67
C LEU A 55 12.87 8.91 -3.05
N GLU A 56 12.45 8.73 -4.29
CA GLU A 56 11.17 9.20 -4.81
C GLU A 56 10.56 8.17 -5.76
N PHE A 57 9.24 8.25 -5.94
CA PHE A 57 8.56 7.48 -6.98
C PHE A 57 8.73 8.21 -8.32
N SER A 58 9.18 7.49 -9.35
CA SER A 58 9.14 7.94 -10.73
C SER A 58 7.97 7.28 -11.48
N TYR A 59 7.47 7.96 -12.51
CA TYR A 59 6.35 7.50 -13.34
C TYR A 59 6.73 7.70 -14.82
N GLU A 60 6.23 6.84 -15.71
CA GLU A 60 6.31 7.00 -17.18
C GLU A 60 5.08 7.74 -17.71
#